data_AF-A0A820TF51-F1
#
_entry.id   AF-A0A820TF51-F1
#
_cell.length_a   1.000
_cell.length_b   1.000
_cell.length_c   1.000
_cell.angle_alpha   90.00
_cell.angle_beta   90.00
_cell.angle_gamma   90.00
#
_symmetry.space_group_name_H-M   'P 1'
#
loop_
_entity.id
_entity.type
_entity.pdbx_description
1 polymer ?
#
loop_
_entity_poly.entity_id
_entity_poly.type
_entity_poly.pdbx_seq_one_letter_code
_entity_poly.pdbx_strand_id
1 'polypeptide(L)'
;MGVSGVVTLTFLLSLSCSDGVPRFANYLQDHMVLQRAPQRAVIWGFGDETKLTTLRFNDKIYTTVSRKERANNLGESIWSVTLDPVSDEGPYDIQVTQPLANGTLATITLHDVLFGDVWICSGQSNMQMAVIDIFNATEEISNAGKYPKIRVFTAALKPSDTPVEELLGIVEN
;
A
#
# COMPACT_ATOMS: atom_id res chain seq x y z
N MET A 1 14.29 1.54 67.21
CA MET A 1 13.48 2.51 66.44
C MET A 1 13.83 2.31 64.97
N GLY A 2 13.07 1.48 64.26
CA GLY A 2 13.30 1.18 62.85
C GLY A 2 12.29 1.94 62.01
N VAL A 3 12.76 2.86 61.16
CA VAL A 3 11.93 3.50 60.14
C VAL A 3 12.04 2.67 58.86
N SER A 4 10.98 1.94 58.54
CA SER A 4 10.84 1.19 57.29
C SER A 4 10.36 2.18 56.22
N GLY A 5 11.25 2.55 55.29
CA GLY A 5 10.93 3.39 54.16
C GLY A 5 10.32 2.58 53.02
N VAL A 6 9.08 2.86 52.67
CA VAL A 6 8.42 2.30 51.49
C VAL A 6 8.86 3.09 50.26
N VAL A 7 9.58 2.44 49.34
CA VAL A 7 9.94 3.02 48.04
C VAL A 7 8.85 2.68 47.04
N THR A 8 8.09 3.68 46.63
CA THR A 8 7.03 3.52 45.61
C THR A 8 7.66 3.69 44.22
N LEU A 9 7.81 2.58 43.48
CA LEU A 9 8.31 2.59 42.11
C LEU A 9 7.16 2.94 41.16
N THR A 10 7.16 4.17 40.64
CA THR A 10 6.15 4.63 39.68
C THR A 10 6.59 4.20 38.28
N PHE A 11 5.90 3.22 37.70
CA PHE A 11 6.14 2.77 36.33
C PHE A 11 5.45 3.75 35.38
N LEU A 12 6.19 4.70 34.81
CA LEU A 12 5.68 5.51 33.69
C LEU A 12 5.55 4.59 32.47
N LEU A 13 4.32 4.19 32.13
CA LEU A 13 4.03 3.69 30.79
C LEU A 13 4.17 4.87 29.81
N SER A 14 5.31 4.96 29.13
CA SER A 14 5.42 5.77 27.92
C SER A 14 4.60 5.10 26.83
N LEU A 15 3.36 5.56 26.66
CA LEU A 15 2.61 5.40 25.42
C LEU A 15 3.33 6.23 24.36
N SER A 16 4.34 5.64 23.72
CA SER A 16 4.91 6.20 22.51
C SER A 16 3.86 6.07 21.42
N CYS A 17 2.99 7.09 21.29
CA CYS A 17 2.16 7.25 20.10
C CYS A 17 3.14 7.42 18.94
N SER A 18 3.23 6.43 18.07
CA SER A 18 3.82 6.68 16.75
C SER A 18 2.86 7.63 16.07
N ASP A 19 3.21 8.92 16.05
CA ASP A 19 2.51 9.96 15.27
C ASP A 19 2.74 9.67 13.78
N GLY A 20 2.19 8.56 13.30
CA GLY A 20 2.35 8.08 11.94
C GLY A 20 1.34 8.77 11.04
N VAL A 21 1.82 9.65 10.16
CA VAL A 21 1.00 10.20 9.07
C VAL A 21 0.57 9.03 8.17
N PRO A 22 -0.72 8.91 7.81
CA PRO A 22 -1.18 7.83 6.97
C PRO A 22 -0.47 7.87 5.61
N ARG A 23 0.00 6.72 5.14
CA ARG A 23 0.57 6.52 3.80
C ARG A 23 0.16 5.15 3.27
N PHE A 24 0.09 5.01 1.95
CA PHE A 24 -0.08 3.70 1.32
C PHE A 24 1.23 2.90 1.37
N ALA A 25 1.12 1.59 1.18
CA ALA A 25 2.28 0.77 0.84
C ALA A 25 2.91 1.27 -0.47
N ASN A 26 4.24 1.21 -0.58
CA ASN A 26 4.99 1.92 -1.61
C ASN A 26 4.65 1.56 -3.06
N TYR A 27 4.09 0.37 -3.32
CA TYR A 27 3.66 -0.09 -4.64
C TYR A 27 2.18 0.20 -4.96
N LEU A 28 1.42 0.72 -4.00
CA LEU A 28 0.08 1.25 -4.25
C LEU A 28 0.23 2.73 -4.61
N GLN A 29 0.15 3.02 -5.91
CA GLN A 29 0.38 4.34 -6.47
C GLN A 29 -0.75 4.72 -7.44
N ASP A 30 -0.76 5.98 -7.86
CA ASP A 30 -1.65 6.46 -8.90
C ASP A 30 -1.45 5.66 -10.19
N HIS A 31 -2.48 5.60 -11.03
CA HIS A 31 -2.46 4.85 -12.28
C HIS A 31 -2.20 3.34 -12.08
N MET A 32 -2.56 2.74 -10.94
CA MET A 32 -2.40 1.29 -10.73
C MET A 32 -3.61 0.46 -11.19
N VAL A 33 -3.44 -0.87 -11.24
CA VAL A 33 -4.53 -1.82 -11.49
C VAL A 33 -4.69 -2.74 -10.30
N LEU A 34 -5.92 -2.88 -9.81
CA LEU A 34 -6.31 -3.82 -8.77
C LEU A 34 -7.07 -5.01 -9.37
N GLN A 35 -7.01 -6.14 -8.68
CA GLN A 35 -7.73 -7.35 -9.12
C GLN A 35 -9.25 -7.13 -9.07
N ARG A 36 -9.92 -7.36 -10.21
CA ARG A 36 -11.38 -7.28 -10.35
C ARG A 36 -12.12 -8.46 -9.70
N ALA A 37 -13.44 -8.31 -9.60
CA ALA A 37 -14.36 -9.37 -9.19
C ALA A 37 -14.19 -10.65 -10.03
N PRO A 38 -14.47 -11.84 -9.46
CA PRO A 38 -15.09 -12.10 -8.15
C PRO A 38 -14.13 -11.94 -6.95
N GLN A 39 -12.84 -11.72 -7.19
CA GLN A 39 -11.87 -11.48 -6.14
C GLN A 39 -12.06 -10.10 -5.49
N ARG A 40 -11.46 -9.93 -4.32
CA ARG A 40 -11.54 -8.71 -3.51
C ARG A 40 -10.16 -8.08 -3.39
N ALA A 41 -10.00 -6.86 -3.86
CA ALA A 41 -8.77 -6.12 -3.73
C ALA A 41 -8.52 -5.72 -2.26
N VAL A 42 -7.26 -5.73 -1.85
CA VAL A 42 -6.82 -5.30 -0.52
C VAL A 42 -6.03 -4.01 -0.67
N ILE A 43 -6.49 -2.96 0.02
CA ILE A 43 -5.78 -1.69 0.14
C ILE A 43 -5.19 -1.62 1.53
N TRP A 44 -3.93 -1.25 1.63
CA TRP A 44 -3.24 -1.23 2.91
C TRP A 44 -2.12 -0.20 2.91
N GLY A 45 -1.60 0.08 4.09
CA GLY A 45 -0.51 1.01 4.29
C GLY A 45 -0.19 1.17 5.76
N PHE A 46 0.43 2.30 6.08
CA PHE A 46 0.92 2.60 7.42
C PHE A 46 0.20 3.82 7.98
N GLY A 47 0.08 3.88 9.29
CA GLY A 47 -0.53 4.99 10.00
C GLY A 47 -0.64 4.73 11.49
N ASP A 48 -1.13 5.72 12.22
CA ASP A 48 -1.23 5.67 13.69
C ASP A 48 -2.21 4.57 14.16
N GLU A 49 -1.78 3.73 15.11
CA GLU A 49 -2.56 2.62 15.68
C GLU A 49 -3.64 3.04 16.67
N THR A 50 -3.60 4.28 17.14
CA THR A 50 -4.58 4.86 18.05
C THR A 50 -5.72 5.57 17.33
N LYS A 51 -5.62 5.69 15.99
CA LYS A 51 -6.55 6.47 15.16
C LYS A 51 -7.35 5.57 14.24
N LEU A 52 -8.60 5.96 14.02
CA LEU A 52 -9.47 5.28 13.06
C LEU A 52 -9.07 5.68 11.63
N THR A 53 -8.68 4.70 10.83
CA THR A 53 -8.46 4.85 9.40
C THR A 53 -9.78 4.65 8.67
N THR A 54 -10.17 5.64 7.86
CA THR A 54 -11.40 5.59 7.06
C THR A 54 -11.05 5.56 5.59
N LEU A 55 -11.42 4.49 4.88
CA LEU A 55 -11.30 4.38 3.43
C LEU A 55 -12.66 4.64 2.79
N ARG A 56 -12.69 5.53 1.81
CA ARG A 56 -13.85 5.83 0.97
C ARG A 56 -13.59 5.36 -0.45
N PHE A 57 -14.53 4.59 -0.98
CA PHE A 57 -14.49 4.08 -2.34
C PHE A 57 -15.93 3.99 -2.87
N ASN A 58 -16.23 4.75 -3.93
CA ASN A 58 -17.60 5.00 -4.39
C ASN A 58 -18.49 5.45 -3.20
N ASP A 59 -19.70 4.90 -3.10
CA ASP A 59 -20.64 5.20 -2.01
C ASP A 59 -20.37 4.41 -0.72
N LYS A 60 -19.24 3.69 -0.65
CA LYS A 60 -18.90 2.81 0.47
C LYS A 60 -17.84 3.42 1.36
N ILE A 61 -18.03 3.21 2.66
CA ILE A 61 -17.10 3.61 3.71
C ILE A 61 -16.64 2.36 4.43
N TYR A 62 -15.33 2.20 4.51
CA TYR A 62 -14.66 1.14 5.25
C TYR A 62 -13.86 1.77 6.38
N THR A 63 -13.83 1.12 7.53
CA THR A 63 -13.08 1.61 8.69
C THR A 63 -12.20 0.51 9.26
N THR A 64 -10.98 0.86 9.65
CA THR A 64 -10.03 -0.05 10.28
C THR A 64 -9.13 0.72 11.25
N VAL A 65 -8.33 0.02 12.03
CA VAL A 65 -7.31 0.61 12.90
C VAL A 65 -5.97 -0.05 12.58
N SER A 66 -4.89 0.72 12.60
CA SER A 66 -3.57 0.16 12.36
C SER A 66 -3.18 -0.80 13.47
N ARG A 67 -2.39 -1.81 13.14
CA ARG A 67 -1.86 -2.79 14.10
C ARG A 67 -0.35 -2.84 13.98
N LYS A 68 0.34 -2.82 15.12
CA LYS A 68 1.77 -3.08 15.16
C LYS A 68 2.05 -4.54 14.90
N GLU A 69 2.66 -4.84 13.76
CA GLU A 69 3.11 -6.19 13.46
C GLU A 69 4.52 -6.39 14.02
N ARG A 70 4.73 -7.45 14.80
CA ARG A 70 6.04 -7.77 15.39
C ARG A 70 7.11 -8.08 14.34
N ALA A 71 6.69 -8.52 13.16
CA ALA A 71 7.58 -8.83 12.05
C ALA A 71 7.95 -7.58 11.22
N ASN A 72 7.22 -6.48 11.37
CA ASN A 72 7.46 -5.27 10.58
C ASN A 72 8.79 -4.63 10.95
N ASN A 73 9.75 -4.70 10.03
CA ASN A 73 11.09 -4.13 10.21
C ASN A 73 11.09 -2.59 10.16
N LEU A 74 9.99 -1.97 9.72
CA LEU A 74 9.84 -0.52 9.65
C LEU A 74 9.43 0.10 10.99
N GLY A 75 8.92 -0.71 11.94
CA GLY A 75 8.43 -0.22 13.23
C GLY A 75 7.12 0.60 13.17
N GLU A 76 6.55 0.75 11.98
CA GLU A 76 5.27 1.41 11.71
C GLU A 76 4.09 0.43 11.94
N SER A 77 2.92 0.99 12.22
CA SER A 77 1.68 0.20 12.38
C SER A 77 0.92 0.13 11.06
N ILE A 78 0.41 -1.06 10.72
CA ILE A 78 -0.18 -1.36 9.42
C ILE A 78 -1.71 -1.33 9.51
N TRP A 79 -2.36 -0.60 8.62
CA TRP A 79 -3.80 -0.69 8.41
C TRP A 79 -4.09 -1.41 7.09
N SER A 80 -5.22 -2.11 7.03
CA SER A 80 -5.67 -2.82 5.82
C SER A 80 -7.19 -2.84 5.73
N VAL A 81 -7.69 -2.75 4.50
CA VAL A 81 -9.11 -2.81 4.13
C VAL A 81 -9.25 -3.73 2.93
N THR A 82 -10.13 -4.73 3.05
CA THR A 82 -10.56 -5.54 1.91
C THR A 82 -11.84 -4.97 1.31
N LEU A 83 -11.74 -4.48 0.07
CA LEU A 83 -12.87 -3.91 -0.66
C LEU A 83 -13.90 -4.98 -1.02
N ASP A 84 -15.14 -4.57 -1.27
CA ASP A 84 -16.09 -5.46 -1.93
C ASP A 84 -15.63 -5.79 -3.36
N PRO A 85 -16.04 -6.94 -3.93
CA PRO A 85 -15.71 -7.25 -5.32
C PRO A 85 -16.20 -6.13 -6.25
N VAL A 86 -15.32 -5.66 -7.12
CA VAL A 86 -15.62 -4.59 -8.09
C VAL A 86 -15.57 -5.20 -9.48
N SER A 87 -16.71 -5.22 -10.16
CA SER A 87 -16.82 -5.76 -11.53
C SER A 87 -16.51 -4.70 -12.59
N ASP A 88 -16.79 -3.44 -12.27
CA ASP A 88 -16.60 -2.31 -13.17
C ASP A 88 -15.10 -1.98 -13.27
N GLU A 89 -14.66 -1.63 -14.47
CA GLU A 89 -13.22 -1.46 -14.78
C GLU A 89 -12.61 -0.17 -14.22
N GLY A 90 -13.42 0.87 -14.00
CA GLY A 90 -12.97 2.20 -13.61
C GLY A 90 -12.65 3.13 -14.79
N PRO A 91 -11.85 4.19 -14.58
CA PRO A 91 -11.01 4.42 -13.41
C PRO A 91 -11.74 4.98 -12.19
N TYR A 92 -11.16 4.77 -11.01
CA TYR A 92 -11.67 5.24 -9.72
C TYR A 92 -10.60 5.95 -8.89
N ASP A 93 -11.05 6.81 -7.97
CA ASP A 93 -10.22 7.32 -6.89
C ASP A 93 -10.52 6.55 -5.60
N ILE A 94 -9.48 6.25 -4.82
CA ILE A 94 -9.57 5.63 -3.49
C ILE A 94 -8.99 6.59 -2.47
N GLN A 95 -9.83 7.08 -1.55
CA GLN A 95 -9.42 8.05 -0.55
C GLN A 95 -9.30 7.39 0.82
N VAL A 96 -8.22 7.67 1.54
CA VAL A 96 -8.00 7.26 2.92
C VAL A 96 -7.79 8.48 3.80
N THR A 97 -8.47 8.53 4.94
CA THR A 97 -8.33 9.60 5.92
C THR A 97 -8.01 9.05 7.30
N GLN A 98 -7.17 9.79 8.04
CA GLN A 98 -6.84 9.49 9.43
C GLN A 98 -6.66 10.80 10.22
N PRO A 99 -7.24 10.95 11.43
CA PRO A 99 -6.98 12.09 12.29
C PRO A 99 -5.51 12.12 12.76
N LEU A 100 -4.91 13.31 12.81
CA LEU A 100 -3.58 13.54 13.34
C LEU A 100 -3.63 13.98 14.81
N ALA A 101 -2.51 13.87 15.53
CA ALA A 101 -2.41 14.24 16.95
C ALA A 101 -2.69 15.73 17.22
N ASN A 102 -2.41 16.60 16.25
CA ASN A 102 -2.71 18.04 16.32
C ASN A 102 -4.20 18.38 16.09
N GLY A 103 -5.07 17.38 15.93
CA GLY A 103 -6.50 17.56 15.72
C GLY A 103 -6.91 17.83 14.27
N THR A 104 -5.98 17.84 13.30
CA THR A 104 -6.31 17.94 11.88
C THR A 104 -6.57 16.57 11.27
N LEU A 105 -7.06 16.54 10.02
CA LEU A 105 -7.31 15.31 9.27
C LEU A 105 -6.28 15.18 8.14
N ALA A 106 -5.53 14.08 8.12
CA ALA A 106 -4.69 13.73 6.98
C ALA A 106 -5.53 12.94 5.96
N THR A 107 -5.37 13.27 4.69
CA THR A 107 -6.04 12.59 3.57
C THR A 107 -5.00 12.21 2.53
N ILE A 108 -5.00 10.95 2.12
CA ILE A 108 -4.20 10.42 1.01
C ILE A 108 -5.17 9.80 -0.01
N THR A 109 -4.84 9.92 -1.30
CA THR A 109 -5.70 9.43 -2.38
C THR A 109 -4.86 8.66 -3.39
N LEU A 110 -5.39 7.55 -3.88
CA LEU A 110 -4.91 6.91 -5.11
C LEU A 110 -5.82 7.38 -6.25
N HIS A 111 -5.23 7.93 -7.28
CA HIS A 111 -5.92 8.42 -8.47
C HIS A 111 -5.82 7.45 -9.62
N ASP A 112 -6.86 7.46 -10.47
CA ASP A 112 -6.88 6.69 -11.71
C ASP A 112 -6.63 5.18 -11.47
N VAL A 113 -7.36 4.55 -10.55
CA VAL A 113 -7.22 3.12 -10.24
C VAL A 113 -8.18 2.29 -11.10
N LEU A 114 -7.63 1.35 -11.88
CA LEU A 114 -8.45 0.39 -12.64
C LEU A 114 -8.69 -0.89 -11.85
N PHE A 115 -9.79 -1.59 -12.14
CA PHE A 115 -10.03 -2.96 -11.69
C PHE A 115 -10.02 -3.89 -12.90
N GLY A 116 -9.01 -4.78 -12.95
CA GLY A 116 -8.75 -5.66 -14.07
C GLY A 116 -8.05 -6.95 -13.67
N ASP A 117 -7.41 -7.61 -14.64
CA ASP A 117 -6.59 -8.79 -14.37
C ASP A 117 -5.16 -8.37 -14.06
N VAL A 118 -4.62 -8.86 -12.95
CA VAL A 118 -3.25 -8.58 -12.52
C VAL A 118 -2.38 -9.79 -12.79
N TRP A 119 -1.38 -9.63 -13.65
CA TRP A 119 -0.45 -10.68 -14.04
C TRP A 119 0.91 -10.43 -13.41
N ILE A 120 1.47 -11.45 -12.77
CA ILE A 120 2.85 -11.42 -12.29
C ILE A 120 3.74 -12.02 -13.37
N CYS A 121 4.52 -11.17 -14.03
CA CYS A 121 5.50 -11.58 -15.02
C CYS A 121 6.84 -11.84 -14.34
N SER A 122 7.15 -13.11 -14.07
CA SER A 122 8.41 -13.54 -13.46
C SER A 122 9.08 -14.64 -14.29
N GLY A 123 10.41 -14.72 -14.23
CA GLY A 123 11.19 -15.68 -15.01
C GLY A 123 12.66 -15.31 -15.07
N GLN A 124 13.32 -15.77 -16.14
CA GLN A 124 14.71 -15.40 -16.46
C GLN A 124 14.78 -14.01 -17.10
N SER A 125 16.00 -13.51 -17.37
CA SER A 125 16.26 -12.15 -17.89
C SER A 125 15.42 -11.77 -19.11
N ASN A 126 15.08 -12.72 -19.99
CA ASN A 126 14.29 -12.45 -21.19
C ASN A 126 12.82 -12.07 -20.89
N MET A 127 12.31 -12.34 -19.68
CA MET A 127 10.97 -11.90 -19.26
C MET A 127 10.91 -10.38 -19.06
N GLN A 128 12.04 -9.73 -18.77
CA GLN A 128 12.16 -8.28 -18.60
C GLN A 128 12.75 -7.59 -19.84
N MET A 129 12.72 -8.25 -21.00
CA MET A 129 13.26 -7.69 -22.24
C MET A 129 12.45 -6.45 -22.66
N ALA A 130 13.13 -5.38 -23.06
CA ALA A 130 12.47 -4.17 -23.53
C ALA A 130 11.78 -4.43 -24.88
N VAL A 131 10.66 -3.75 -25.14
CA VAL A 131 9.90 -3.90 -26.40
C VAL A 131 10.74 -3.53 -27.63
N ILE A 132 11.78 -2.72 -27.48
CA ILE A 132 12.68 -2.39 -28.60
C ILE A 132 13.54 -3.58 -29.06
N ASP A 133 13.75 -4.57 -28.18
CA ASP A 133 14.63 -5.71 -28.41
C ASP A 133 13.89 -6.96 -28.93
N ILE A 134 12.56 -6.91 -29.06
CA ILE A 134 11.76 -8.04 -29.54
C ILE A 134 11.63 -8.06 -31.07
N PHE A 135 11.24 -9.22 -31.62
CA PHE A 135 10.80 -9.31 -33.00
C PHE A 135 9.58 -8.40 -33.25
N ASN A 136 9.55 -7.73 -34.40
CA ASN A 136 8.48 -6.79 -34.81
C ASN A 136 8.31 -5.55 -33.89
N ALA A 137 9.35 -5.15 -33.15
CA ALA A 137 9.32 -4.00 -32.23
C ALA A 137 8.63 -2.74 -32.79
N THR A 138 8.92 -2.34 -34.03
CA THR A 138 8.31 -1.16 -34.67
C THR A 138 6.78 -1.25 -34.75
N GLU A 139 6.25 -2.43 -35.11
CA GLU A 139 4.81 -2.65 -35.21
C GLU A 139 4.16 -2.67 -33.83
N GLU A 140 4.76 -3.36 -32.86
CA GLU A 140 4.25 -3.44 -31.49
C GLU A 140 4.24 -2.06 -30.81
N ILE A 141 5.31 -1.28 -30.98
CA ILE A 141 5.38 0.11 -30.46
C ILE A 141 4.31 0.97 -31.14
N SER A 142 4.12 0.85 -32.46
CA SER A 142 3.06 1.58 -33.15
C SER A 142 1.66 1.16 -32.71
N ASN A 143 1.47 -0.09 -32.28
CA ASN A 143 0.20 -0.62 -31.81
C ASN A 143 -0.08 -0.32 -30.33
N ALA A 144 0.94 0.03 -29.53
CA ALA A 144 0.82 0.20 -28.08
C ALA A 144 -0.30 1.17 -27.67
N GLY A 145 -0.49 2.27 -28.41
CA GLY A 145 -1.55 3.25 -28.15
C GLY A 145 -2.99 2.69 -28.28
N LYS A 146 -3.18 1.51 -28.90
CA LYS A 146 -4.47 0.81 -28.96
C LYS A 146 -4.86 0.17 -27.63
N TYR A 147 -3.93 0.06 -26.68
CA TYR A 147 -4.12 -0.60 -25.39
C TYR A 147 -3.90 0.35 -24.21
N PRO A 148 -4.67 1.46 -24.10
CA PRO A 148 -4.43 2.52 -23.11
C PRO A 148 -4.65 2.09 -21.66
N LYS A 149 -5.19 0.89 -21.43
CA LYS A 149 -5.51 0.34 -20.11
C LYS A 149 -4.54 -0.74 -19.64
N ILE A 150 -3.55 -1.10 -20.47
CA ILE A 150 -2.45 -1.94 -20.01
C ILE A 150 -1.48 -1.06 -19.24
N ARG A 151 -1.17 -1.47 -18.01
CA ARG A 151 -0.27 -0.74 -17.13
C ARG A 151 0.84 -1.66 -16.66
N VAL A 152 2.07 -1.19 -16.77
CA VAL A 152 3.26 -1.98 -16.43
C VAL A 152 3.85 -1.42 -15.14
N PHE A 153 4.01 -2.31 -14.17
CA PHE A 153 4.71 -2.04 -12.92
C PHE A 153 6.00 -2.86 -12.88
N THR A 154 7.11 -2.26 -12.47
CA THR A 154 8.41 -2.94 -12.42
C THR A 154 9.04 -2.75 -11.04
N ALA A 155 9.21 -3.84 -10.30
CA ALA A 155 9.99 -3.85 -9.07
C ALA A 155 11.49 -3.81 -9.39
N ALA A 156 12.28 -3.14 -8.55
CA ALA A 156 13.74 -3.16 -8.68
C ALA A 156 14.29 -4.57 -8.41
N LEU A 157 15.39 -4.93 -9.07
CA LEU A 157 16.08 -6.20 -8.90
C LEU A 157 16.90 -6.21 -7.59
N LYS A 158 16.21 -6.11 -6.46
CA LYS A 158 16.78 -6.13 -5.11
C LYS A 158 16.24 -7.35 -4.35
N PRO A 159 17.02 -8.44 -4.25
CA PRO A 159 16.61 -9.61 -3.49
C PRO A 159 16.65 -9.33 -1.99
N SER A 160 15.88 -10.12 -1.24
CA SER A 160 15.92 -10.15 0.22
C SER A 160 15.92 -11.60 0.69
N ASP A 161 16.78 -11.92 1.66
CA ASP A 161 16.85 -13.25 2.27
C ASP A 161 15.75 -13.46 3.33
N THR A 162 15.08 -12.38 3.73
CA THR A 162 13.94 -12.37 4.65
C THR A 162 12.74 -11.71 4.00
N PRO A 163 11.50 -12.05 4.41
CA PRO A 163 10.32 -11.29 4.03
C PRO A 163 10.51 -9.81 4.35
N VAL A 164 10.04 -8.95 3.45
CA VAL A 164 9.98 -7.50 3.61
C VAL A 164 8.55 -7.04 3.38
N GLU A 165 8.13 -6.04 4.15
CA GLU A 165 6.77 -5.50 4.08
C GLU A 165 6.55 -4.68 2.80
N GLU A 166 7.57 -3.95 2.38
CA GLU A 166 7.56 -3.09 1.19
C GLU A 166 8.64 -3.50 0.19
N LEU A 167 8.45 -3.14 -1.08
CA LEU A 167 9.45 -3.41 -2.11
C LEU A 167 10.73 -2.60 -1.84
N LEU A 168 11.89 -3.23 -1.96
CA LEU A 168 13.19 -2.58 -1.73
C LEU A 168 13.56 -1.55 -2.81
N GLY A 169 12.78 -1.49 -3.89
CA GLY A 169 12.84 -0.46 -4.92
C GLY A 169 11.77 -0.69 -5.99
N ILE A 170 11.39 0.41 -6.66
CA ILE A 170 10.47 0.43 -7.79
C ILE A 170 11.21 1.13 -8.94
N VAL A 171 11.09 0.62 -10.15
CA VAL A 171 11.66 1.23 -11.35
C VAL A 171 10.60 2.15 -11.93
N GLU A 172 10.87 3.45 -11.92
CA GLU A 172 10.07 4.43 -12.66
C GLU A 172 10.47 4.36 -14.14
N ASN A 173 9.49 4.13 -15.01
CA ASN A 173 9.65 4.07 -16.46
C ASN A 173 9.29 5.40 -17.11
#